data_AF-A0A8C6N5W0-F1
#
_entry.id   AF-A0A8C6N5W0-F1
#
_cell.length_a   1.000
_cell.length_b   1.000
_cell.length_c   1.000
_cell.angle_alpha   90.00
_cell.angle_beta   90.00
_cell.angle_gamma   90.00
#
_symmetry.space_group_name_H-M   'P 1'
#
loop_
_entity.id
_entity.type
_entity.pdbx_description
1 polymer ?
#
loop_
_entity_poly.entity_id
_entity_poly.type
_entity_poly.pdbx_seq_one_letter_code
_entity_poly.pdbx_strand_id
1 'polypeptide(L)'
;MGARGRGCASEAVSRGAAAAAGGGEGAQDPEWGPRAAGPVPDPSSMASWAEPSEPAALRLPGAPLLEGFEVLDGVDDTEEEDDLSGLPPLEDMGQPTVEEAEQPGALAREFLAATEPEPAPAPAPEEWLDILGNGLLRMKTLVPGPKGSSRPLKGQVVTVHLQMSLENGTRVQEEPELAFTLGDCDVIQALDLSVPLMDVGETAMVTADSKYCYGPQGSRSPYIPPHAALCLEVTLKTAEDGPDLEMLSGQERVALANRKRECGNAHYQRADFVLAANSYDLAIKAITSNTKVDMTCEEEEELLQLKVKCLNNLAASQLKLDHYRAALRSCSQVLEHQPDNIKALFRKGKVLAQQGEYSEAIPILRAALKLEPSNKVSRTRLGRAGLGWAGLASPCSCLLLVIIAVPSSDLPTGETAAPALLELMGIGRTTES
;
A
#
# COMPACT_ATOMS: atom_id res chain seq x y z
N MET A 1 -15.86 64.72 -9.43
CA MET A 1 -16.91 64.93 -10.47
C MET A 1 -16.73 63.85 -11.53
N GLY A 2 -17.74 63.21 -12.10
CA GLY A 2 -19.18 63.24 -11.80
C GLY A 2 -19.83 61.88 -12.14
N ALA A 3 -21.03 61.60 -11.62
CA ALA A 3 -21.59 60.25 -11.59
C ALA A 3 -22.45 59.87 -12.82
N ARG A 4 -22.60 58.56 -13.06
CA ARG A 4 -23.76 57.94 -13.71
C ARG A 4 -24.16 56.69 -12.92
N GLY A 5 -25.46 56.38 -12.85
CA GLY A 5 -26.00 55.24 -12.11
C GLY A 5 -27.30 54.69 -12.74
N ARG A 6 -28.09 54.00 -11.91
CA ARG A 6 -29.18 53.01 -12.19
C ARG A 6 -28.67 51.56 -12.15
N GLY A 7 -29.29 50.59 -11.47
CA GLY A 7 -30.30 50.66 -10.38
C GLY A 7 -31.56 49.81 -10.59
N CYS A 8 -31.81 48.87 -9.64
CA CYS A 8 -33.04 48.07 -9.41
C CYS A 8 -33.43 47.01 -10.48
N ALA A 9 -34.20 45.94 -10.21
CA ALA A 9 -34.44 45.13 -8.98
C ALA A 9 -35.33 43.89 -9.30
N SER A 10 -35.12 42.73 -8.63
CA SER A 10 -36.05 41.56 -8.47
C SER A 10 -36.66 40.93 -9.76
N GLU A 11 -37.50 39.87 -9.83
CA GLU A 11 -38.05 38.78 -8.96
C GLU A 11 -37.80 37.41 -9.66
N ALA A 12 -37.90 36.17 -9.15
CA ALA A 12 -38.48 35.48 -7.96
C ALA A 12 -39.74 34.58 -8.24
N VAL A 13 -39.72 33.35 -7.68
CA VAL A 13 -40.81 32.32 -7.58
C VAL A 13 -41.38 31.74 -8.91
N SER A 14 -41.36 30.41 -9.14
CA SER A 14 -42.52 29.50 -8.92
C SER A 14 -42.20 28.00 -9.16
N ARG A 15 -43.03 27.09 -8.62
CA ARG A 15 -42.99 25.61 -8.79
C ARG A 15 -44.10 25.11 -9.74
N GLY A 16 -43.95 23.89 -10.29
CA GLY A 16 -45.03 23.12 -10.94
C GLY A 16 -44.67 21.64 -11.11
N ALA A 17 -45.66 20.73 -11.15
CA ALA A 17 -45.47 19.27 -11.30
C ALA A 17 -46.70 18.59 -11.96
N ALA A 18 -46.48 17.47 -12.67
CA ALA A 18 -47.50 16.65 -13.35
C ALA A 18 -47.02 15.16 -13.48
N ALA A 19 -47.89 14.24 -13.93
CA ALA A 19 -47.62 12.79 -14.00
C ALA A 19 -48.53 12.02 -15.01
N ALA A 20 -48.32 10.70 -15.12
CA ALA A 20 -49.15 9.67 -15.79
C ALA A 20 -49.13 9.62 -17.35
N ALA A 21 -49.52 8.54 -18.05
CA ALA A 21 -49.45 7.07 -17.81
C ALA A 21 -49.92 6.27 -19.07
N GLY A 22 -49.46 5.02 -19.26
CA GLY A 22 -49.98 4.02 -20.23
C GLY A 22 -49.57 4.20 -21.71
N GLY A 23 -49.70 3.21 -22.61
CA GLY A 23 -49.99 1.77 -22.42
C GLY A 23 -50.44 1.02 -23.72
N GLY A 24 -49.87 -0.17 -24.00
CA GLY A 24 -50.25 -1.12 -25.07
C GLY A 24 -49.91 -0.71 -26.53
N GLU A 25 -50.12 -1.52 -27.57
CA GLU A 25 -50.00 -2.99 -27.77
C GLU A 25 -50.19 -3.33 -29.29
N GLY A 26 -49.84 -4.54 -29.74
CA GLY A 26 -50.06 -5.06 -31.13
C GLY A 26 -48.81 -5.05 -32.02
N ALA A 27 -48.23 -6.14 -32.56
CA ALA A 27 -48.63 -7.50 -32.97
C ALA A 27 -48.89 -7.67 -34.48
N GLN A 28 -48.09 -8.50 -35.17
CA GLN A 28 -48.46 -9.30 -36.36
C GLN A 28 -47.35 -10.31 -36.79
N ASP A 29 -47.78 -11.55 -37.03
CA ASP A 29 -47.10 -12.70 -37.66
C ASP A 29 -46.94 -12.49 -39.22
N PRO A 30 -46.44 -13.42 -40.10
CA PRO A 30 -46.41 -14.90 -39.94
C PRO A 30 -45.40 -15.82 -40.72
N GLU A 31 -45.51 -17.12 -40.42
CA GLU A 31 -45.53 -18.33 -41.30
C GLU A 31 -44.32 -18.92 -42.09
N TRP A 32 -44.31 -20.27 -42.12
CA TRP A 32 -43.60 -21.25 -42.99
C TRP A 32 -42.04 -21.17 -43.09
N GLY A 33 -41.28 -22.25 -43.33
CA GLY A 33 -41.55 -23.68 -43.57
C GLY A 33 -40.24 -24.52 -43.63
N PRO A 34 -40.27 -25.88 -43.68
CA PRO A 34 -39.10 -26.70 -43.30
C PRO A 34 -38.28 -27.37 -44.42
N ARG A 35 -37.11 -27.94 -44.03
CA ARG A 35 -36.13 -28.79 -44.78
C ARG A 35 -35.04 -27.99 -45.54
N ALA A 36 -33.84 -28.52 -45.83
CA ALA A 36 -33.28 -29.88 -45.68
C ALA A 36 -31.80 -29.87 -45.23
N ALA A 37 -31.22 -31.04 -44.93
CA ALA A 37 -29.81 -31.19 -44.53
C ALA A 37 -28.83 -31.34 -45.72
N GLY A 38 -27.56 -30.99 -45.48
CA GLY A 38 -26.41 -31.19 -46.40
C GLY A 38 -25.13 -31.52 -45.62
N PRO A 39 -24.11 -32.16 -46.23
CA PRO A 39 -23.14 -32.98 -45.49
C PRO A 39 -21.82 -32.31 -45.07
N VAL A 40 -21.19 -32.92 -44.07
CA VAL A 40 -19.81 -32.69 -43.60
C VAL A 40 -18.82 -33.58 -44.39
N PRO A 41 -17.59 -33.11 -44.67
CA PRO A 41 -16.44 -33.97 -44.96
C PRO A 41 -15.36 -33.90 -43.84
N ASP A 42 -14.61 -35.00 -43.67
CA ASP A 42 -13.64 -35.22 -42.57
C ASP A 42 -12.28 -34.47 -42.71
N PRO A 43 -11.53 -34.29 -41.59
CA PRO A 43 -10.21 -33.67 -41.59
C PRO A 43 -9.07 -34.67 -41.87
N SER A 44 -8.16 -34.36 -42.82
CA SER A 44 -6.90 -35.11 -43.00
C SER A 44 -5.83 -34.36 -43.83
N SER A 45 -5.08 -33.45 -43.20
CA SER A 45 -3.68 -33.19 -43.55
C SER A 45 -2.93 -32.49 -42.41
N MET A 46 -1.80 -33.05 -41.99
CA MET A 46 -0.87 -32.41 -41.04
C MET A 46 0.15 -31.56 -41.81
N ALA A 47 0.50 -30.38 -41.29
CA ALA A 47 1.72 -29.67 -41.64
C ALA A 47 2.20 -28.83 -40.44
N SER A 48 3.32 -29.24 -39.83
CA SER A 48 3.92 -28.57 -38.68
C SER A 48 4.83 -27.42 -39.11
N TRP A 49 4.67 -26.22 -38.52
CA TRP A 49 5.69 -25.16 -38.50
C TRP A 49 5.78 -24.52 -37.11
N ALA A 50 6.96 -23.97 -36.81
CA ALA A 50 7.44 -23.75 -35.43
C ALA A 50 7.21 -22.34 -34.88
N GLU A 51 7.41 -22.20 -33.57
CA GLU A 51 7.39 -20.93 -32.84
C GLU A 51 8.60 -20.03 -33.19
N PRO A 52 8.42 -18.68 -33.23
CA PRO A 52 9.51 -17.73 -33.33
C PRO A 52 9.99 -17.27 -31.95
N SER A 53 11.30 -17.40 -31.69
CA SER A 53 11.97 -16.92 -30.47
C SER A 53 12.22 -15.40 -30.46
N GLU A 54 12.34 -14.82 -29.27
CA GLU A 54 12.67 -13.39 -29.05
C GLU A 54 14.04 -12.97 -29.62
N PRO A 55 14.20 -11.70 -30.08
CA PRO A 55 15.49 -11.06 -30.28
C PRO A 55 15.91 -10.20 -29.07
N ALA A 56 17.20 -10.26 -28.70
CA ALA A 56 17.75 -9.54 -27.55
C ALA A 56 17.92 -8.03 -27.77
N ALA A 57 18.08 -7.28 -26.67
CA ALA A 57 18.05 -5.83 -26.63
C ALA A 57 19.27 -5.12 -27.26
N LEU A 58 19.04 -3.89 -27.76
CA LEU A 58 20.05 -2.86 -28.00
C LEU A 58 19.79 -1.65 -27.08
N ARG A 59 20.86 -1.02 -26.58
CA ARG A 59 20.80 0.00 -25.53
C ARG A 59 21.77 1.14 -25.85
N LEU A 60 21.28 2.39 -25.89
CA LEU A 60 22.09 3.60 -25.95
C LEU A 60 21.54 4.66 -24.95
N PRO A 61 22.35 5.64 -24.51
CA PRO A 61 22.10 6.34 -23.24
C PRO A 61 21.62 7.80 -23.39
N GLY A 62 21.01 8.34 -22.32
CA GLY A 62 21.07 9.78 -22.02
C GLY A 62 19.76 10.58 -22.05
N ALA A 63 18.81 10.28 -21.16
CA ALA A 63 17.74 11.20 -20.75
C ALA A 63 17.26 10.84 -19.32
N PRO A 64 16.76 11.78 -18.50
CA PRO A 64 16.38 11.51 -17.11
C PRO A 64 15.04 10.78 -17.00
N LEU A 65 14.93 9.85 -16.04
CA LEU A 65 13.67 9.22 -15.67
C LEU A 65 12.97 10.04 -14.59
N LEU A 66 11.99 10.85 -15.01
CA LEU A 66 11.00 11.49 -14.14
C LEU A 66 9.59 11.28 -14.72
N GLU A 67 9.10 10.05 -14.62
CA GLU A 67 7.66 9.77 -14.64
C GLU A 67 7.27 9.10 -13.32
N GLY A 68 6.06 9.40 -12.84
CA GLY A 68 5.67 9.11 -11.47
C GLY A 68 5.46 7.62 -11.20
N PHE A 69 5.50 7.24 -9.91
CA PHE A 69 5.06 5.94 -9.43
C PHE A 69 3.53 5.80 -9.56
N GLU A 70 3.09 5.58 -10.79
CA GLU A 70 1.77 5.12 -11.17
C GLU A 70 1.57 3.70 -10.61
N VAL A 71 0.95 3.61 -9.42
CA VAL A 71 0.41 2.32 -8.95
C VAL A 71 -0.67 1.87 -9.94
N LEU A 72 -0.29 0.96 -10.82
CA LEU A 72 -1.20 -0.05 -11.36
C LEU A 72 -1.35 -1.10 -10.26
N ASP A 73 -2.59 -1.32 -9.78
CA ASP A 73 -2.91 -2.38 -8.82
C ASP A 73 -2.84 -3.75 -9.53
N GLY A 74 -1.62 -4.18 -9.86
CA GLY A 74 -1.31 -5.35 -10.67
C GLY A 74 -1.30 -6.64 -9.87
N VAL A 75 -2.41 -7.38 -9.92
CA VAL A 75 -2.54 -8.79 -9.48
C VAL A 75 -2.06 -9.04 -8.04
N ASP A 76 -2.85 -8.53 -7.09
CA ASP A 76 -2.77 -8.87 -5.66
C ASP A 76 -4.20 -9.18 -5.12
N ASP A 77 -4.89 -10.04 -5.87
CA ASP A 77 -6.22 -10.61 -5.59
C ASP A 77 -6.11 -12.16 -5.73
N THR A 78 -4.95 -12.76 -5.38
CA THR A 78 -4.75 -14.22 -5.25
C THR A 78 -5.21 -14.69 -3.88
N GLU A 79 -6.52 -14.86 -3.73
CA GLU A 79 -7.13 -15.63 -2.66
C GLU A 79 -6.94 -17.13 -2.98
N GLU A 80 -5.75 -17.69 -2.70
CA GLU A 80 -5.47 -19.14 -2.75
C GLU A 80 -5.31 -19.69 -1.32
N GLU A 81 -6.04 -20.77 -1.02
CA GLU A 81 -6.16 -21.38 0.32
C GLU A 81 -5.09 -22.47 0.58
N ASP A 82 -5.05 -23.00 1.80
CA ASP A 82 -4.02 -23.91 2.30
C ASP A 82 -3.81 -25.21 1.49
N ASP A 83 -2.55 -25.49 1.13
CA ASP A 83 -2.03 -26.87 1.08
C ASP A 83 -0.62 -26.93 1.69
N LEU A 84 -0.56 -27.30 2.97
CA LEU A 84 0.68 -27.57 3.70
C LEU A 84 1.00 -29.07 3.70
N SER A 85 1.47 -29.59 2.57
CA SER A 85 1.94 -30.97 2.48
C SER A 85 3.21 -31.16 1.63
N GLY A 86 4.20 -31.90 2.18
CA GLY A 86 5.32 -32.45 1.38
C GLY A 86 6.74 -31.91 1.64
N LEU A 87 7.26 -31.96 2.88
CA LEU A 87 8.71 -31.95 3.14
C LEU A 87 9.18 -33.33 3.65
N PRO A 88 10.34 -33.86 3.18
CA PRO A 88 10.85 -35.15 3.61
C PRO A 88 11.51 -35.09 5.00
N PRO A 89 11.60 -36.23 5.72
CA PRO A 89 12.22 -36.27 7.05
C PRO A 89 13.75 -36.10 6.97
N LEU A 90 14.32 -35.44 7.99
CA LEU A 90 15.76 -35.42 8.24
C LEU A 90 16.14 -36.47 9.30
N GLU A 91 17.31 -37.08 9.13
CA GLU A 91 17.79 -38.18 9.98
C GLU A 91 18.45 -37.66 11.27
N ASP A 92 18.23 -38.37 12.38
CA ASP A 92 18.81 -38.09 13.70
C ASP A 92 20.23 -38.68 13.81
N MET A 93 21.17 -37.86 14.30
CA MET A 93 22.56 -38.25 14.57
C MET A 93 23.07 -37.70 15.92
N GLY A 94 22.34 -38.01 16.99
CA GLY A 94 22.90 -38.52 18.27
C GLY A 94 24.05 -37.77 18.97
N GLN A 95 23.77 -37.20 20.14
CA GLN A 95 24.78 -36.76 21.10
C GLN A 95 25.39 -37.94 21.91
N PRO A 96 26.68 -37.88 22.30
CA PRO A 96 27.27 -38.80 23.26
C PRO A 96 26.91 -38.45 24.71
N THR A 97 27.09 -39.41 25.62
CA THR A 97 26.62 -39.37 27.02
C THR A 97 27.55 -38.63 28.00
N VAL A 98 26.97 -38.22 29.13
CA VAL A 98 27.68 -37.72 30.31
C VAL A 98 28.20 -38.88 31.17
N GLU A 99 29.41 -38.76 31.70
CA GLU A 99 29.86 -39.49 32.91
C GLU A 99 30.58 -38.51 33.86
N GLU A 100 30.42 -38.71 35.17
CA GLU A 100 31.01 -37.88 36.23
C GLU A 100 32.24 -38.56 36.85
N ALA A 101 33.28 -37.79 37.21
CA ALA A 101 34.41 -38.29 38.00
C ALA A 101 35.09 -37.19 38.86
N GLU A 102 34.74 -37.22 40.15
CA GLU A 102 35.47 -36.79 41.37
C GLU A 102 36.65 -35.77 41.32
N GLN A 103 36.49 -34.71 42.11
CA GLN A 103 37.57 -33.97 42.82
C GLN A 103 38.05 -34.78 44.05
N PRO A 104 39.31 -34.66 44.56
CA PRO A 104 39.81 -33.40 45.13
C PRO A 104 41.34 -33.12 45.02
N GLY A 105 41.73 -31.86 45.31
CA GLY A 105 43.14 -31.45 45.32
C GLY A 105 43.47 -30.04 45.87
N ALA A 106 42.61 -29.47 46.70
CA ALA A 106 42.72 -28.08 47.15
C ALA A 106 43.71 -27.89 48.33
N LEU A 107 45.03 -27.89 48.06
CA LEU A 107 46.07 -27.42 49.02
C LEU A 107 47.48 -27.23 48.38
N ALA A 108 47.59 -26.54 47.23
CA ALA A 108 48.87 -26.45 46.49
C ALA A 108 49.17 -25.15 45.71
N ARG A 109 48.39 -24.06 45.86
CA ARG A 109 48.57 -22.83 45.04
C ARG A 109 48.50 -21.48 45.78
N GLU A 110 48.46 -21.45 47.11
CA GLU A 110 48.34 -20.20 47.89
C GLU A 110 49.68 -19.46 48.15
N PHE A 111 50.80 -19.83 47.52
CA PHE A 111 52.14 -19.33 47.94
C PHE A 111 53.05 -18.73 46.87
N LEU A 112 52.64 -18.65 45.60
CA LEU A 112 53.47 -18.10 44.50
C LEU A 112 52.66 -17.32 43.45
N ALA A 113 51.99 -16.24 43.89
CA ALA A 113 51.36 -15.24 42.99
C ALA A 113 51.41 -13.82 43.59
N ALA A 114 52.45 -13.50 44.38
CA ALA A 114 52.50 -12.30 45.23
C ALA A 114 53.29 -11.11 44.63
N THR A 115 53.23 -10.91 43.31
CA THR A 115 53.59 -9.64 42.65
C THR A 115 53.01 -9.60 41.23
N GLU A 116 51.81 -9.05 41.08
CA GLU A 116 51.32 -8.47 39.83
C GLU A 116 50.93 -7.01 40.14
N PRO A 117 51.26 -6.04 39.27
CA PRO A 117 50.78 -4.67 39.45
C PRO A 117 49.26 -4.64 39.22
N GLU A 118 48.52 -3.80 39.94
CA GLU A 118 47.08 -3.67 39.71
C GLU A 118 46.81 -3.35 38.23
N PRO A 119 45.89 -4.08 37.57
CA PRO A 119 45.43 -3.67 36.26
C PRO A 119 44.80 -2.28 36.40
N ALA A 120 45.27 -1.32 35.58
CA ALA A 120 44.67 0.00 35.49
C ALA A 120 43.14 -0.15 35.30
N PRO A 121 42.32 0.70 35.96
CA PRO A 121 40.88 0.48 36.02
C PRO A 121 40.32 0.28 34.61
N ALA A 122 39.73 -0.89 34.39
CA ALA A 122 39.10 -1.21 33.12
C ALA A 122 38.12 -0.08 32.75
N PRO A 123 38.06 0.35 31.48
CA PRO A 123 37.03 1.27 31.06
C PRO A 123 35.68 0.69 31.47
N ALA A 124 34.85 1.52 32.11
CA ALA A 124 33.55 1.08 32.58
C ALA A 124 32.80 0.41 31.41
N PRO A 125 32.12 -0.72 31.62
CA PRO A 125 31.44 -1.42 30.54
C PRO A 125 30.48 -0.45 29.86
N GLU A 126 30.73 -0.18 28.59
CA GLU A 126 29.95 0.74 27.78
C GLU A 126 28.55 0.14 27.58
N GLU A 127 27.66 0.47 28.51
CA GLU A 127 26.44 -0.28 28.81
C GLU A 127 25.41 -0.14 27.68
N TRP A 128 24.85 -1.26 27.24
CA TRP A 128 23.77 -1.27 26.25
C TRP A 128 22.48 -0.77 26.90
N LEU A 129 22.06 0.44 26.54
CA LEU A 129 20.77 0.99 26.92
C LEU A 129 19.66 0.25 26.17
N ASP A 130 18.91 -0.59 26.86
CA ASP A 130 17.62 -1.11 26.37
C ASP A 130 16.59 0.02 26.38
N ILE A 131 16.19 0.48 25.20
CA ILE A 131 15.32 1.65 25.02
C ILE A 131 13.88 1.34 25.45
N LEU A 132 13.47 0.07 25.39
CA LEU A 132 12.08 -0.35 25.55
C LEU A 132 11.87 -1.37 26.69
N GLY A 133 12.93 -1.75 27.40
CA GLY A 133 12.91 -2.75 28.48
C GLY A 133 12.54 -4.15 28.00
N ASN A 134 12.79 -4.46 26.72
CA ASN A 134 12.41 -5.73 26.08
C ASN A 134 13.55 -6.39 25.29
N GLY A 135 14.75 -5.81 25.27
CA GLY A 135 15.93 -6.30 24.56
C GLY A 135 15.92 -6.15 23.03
N LEU A 136 14.80 -5.75 22.43
CA LEU A 136 14.56 -5.73 20.98
C LEU A 136 14.86 -4.37 20.33
N LEU A 137 15.16 -3.34 21.12
CA LEU A 137 15.73 -2.08 20.65
C LEU A 137 16.75 -1.60 21.69
N ARG A 138 18.04 -1.73 21.39
CA ARG A 138 19.15 -1.36 22.30
C ARG A 138 20.10 -0.40 21.62
N MET A 139 20.59 0.59 22.35
CA MET A 139 21.55 1.58 21.88
C MET A 139 22.83 1.56 22.72
N LYS A 140 23.96 1.83 22.08
CA LYS A 140 25.26 2.00 22.72
C LYS A 140 25.98 3.19 22.07
N THR A 141 26.23 4.25 22.83
CA THR A 141 27.08 5.37 22.38
C THR A 141 28.49 4.86 22.05
N LEU A 142 29.01 5.23 20.88
CA LEU A 142 30.38 4.93 20.43
C LEU A 142 31.28 6.16 20.55
N VAL A 143 30.75 7.33 20.19
CA VAL A 143 31.43 8.63 20.31
C VAL A 143 30.45 9.62 20.93
N PRO A 144 30.65 10.08 22.18
CA PRO A 144 29.72 11.01 22.83
C PRO A 144 29.77 12.40 22.16
N GLY A 145 28.63 13.10 22.17
CA GLY A 145 28.51 14.44 21.61
C GLY A 145 29.45 15.48 22.24
N PRO A 146 29.76 16.58 21.53
CA PRO A 146 30.60 17.67 22.04
C PRO A 146 29.97 18.32 23.27
N LYS A 147 30.79 18.77 24.23
CA LYS A 147 30.31 19.36 25.49
C LYS A 147 29.44 20.60 25.24
N GLY A 148 28.16 20.53 25.64
CA GLY A 148 27.17 21.58 25.38
C GLY A 148 26.25 21.31 24.18
N SER A 149 26.38 20.14 23.53
CA SER A 149 25.32 19.56 22.71
C SER A 149 24.04 19.32 23.51
N SER A 150 22.94 19.11 22.79
CA SER A 150 21.64 18.76 23.36
C SER A 150 20.91 17.78 22.45
N ARG A 151 19.89 17.12 22.98
CA ARG A 151 19.09 16.12 22.27
C ARG A 151 18.05 16.76 21.36
N PRO A 152 17.76 16.18 20.19
CA PRO A 152 16.74 16.69 19.28
C PRO A 152 15.34 16.50 19.84
N LEU A 153 14.45 17.43 19.52
CA LEU A 153 13.04 17.43 19.94
C LEU A 153 12.12 16.92 18.82
N LYS A 154 10.97 16.34 19.20
CA LYS A 154 9.97 15.91 18.21
C LYS A 154 9.51 17.08 17.34
N GLY A 155 9.51 16.86 16.02
CA GLY A 155 9.17 17.86 15.00
C GLY A 155 10.39 18.58 14.41
N GLN A 156 11.58 18.45 15.00
CA GLN A 156 12.82 18.94 14.38
C GLN A 156 13.19 18.09 13.15
N VAL A 157 13.83 18.72 12.17
CA VAL A 157 14.48 18.02 11.06
C VAL A 157 15.87 17.63 11.52
N VAL A 158 16.13 16.32 11.59
CA VAL A 158 17.43 15.77 11.96
C VAL A 158 18.15 15.28 10.71
N THR A 159 19.46 15.53 10.64
CA THR A 159 20.34 14.96 9.60
C THR A 159 21.30 13.98 10.25
N VAL A 160 21.33 12.75 9.74
CA VAL A 160 22.20 11.68 10.23
C VAL A 160 23.10 11.14 9.11
N HIS A 161 24.27 10.64 9.49
CA HIS A 161 25.00 9.64 8.71
C HIS A 161 24.60 8.26 9.23
N LEU A 162 24.18 7.36 8.33
CA LEU A 162 23.62 6.06 8.67
C LEU A 162 24.35 4.94 7.91
N GLN A 163 24.96 4.00 8.65
CA GLN A 163 25.41 2.72 8.09
C GLN A 163 24.51 1.60 8.60
N MET A 164 23.88 0.85 7.70
CA MET A 164 23.00 -0.27 8.04
C MET A 164 23.67 -1.60 7.71
N SER A 165 23.60 -2.53 8.66
CA SER A 165 24.12 -3.90 8.50
C SER A 165 23.16 -4.93 9.09
N LEU A 166 23.17 -6.13 8.52
CA LEU A 166 22.48 -7.31 9.09
C LEU A 166 23.29 -7.85 10.28
N GLU A 167 22.67 -8.64 11.16
CA GLU A 167 23.35 -9.31 12.28
C GLU A 167 24.58 -10.15 11.88
N ASN A 168 24.60 -10.67 10.64
CA ASN A 168 25.75 -11.42 10.10
C ASN A 168 26.92 -10.53 9.62
N GLY A 169 26.87 -9.22 9.85
CA GLY A 169 27.90 -8.25 9.45
C GLY A 169 27.82 -7.76 8.00
N THR A 170 26.85 -8.26 7.20
CA THR A 170 26.66 -7.77 5.82
C THR A 170 26.17 -6.33 5.84
N ARG A 171 26.97 -5.40 5.31
CA ARG A 171 26.56 -4.01 5.06
C ARG A 171 25.48 -3.99 3.98
N VAL A 172 24.32 -3.44 4.31
CA VAL A 172 23.14 -3.32 3.44
C VAL A 172 23.18 -2.00 2.68
N GLN A 173 23.40 -0.90 3.40
CA GLN A 173 23.35 0.46 2.88
C GLN A 173 24.24 1.38 3.71
N GLU A 174 24.79 2.40 3.07
CA GLU A 174 25.41 3.54 3.71
C GLU A 174 24.80 4.81 3.11
N GLU A 175 24.08 5.58 3.92
CA GLU A 175 23.52 6.88 3.55
C GLU A 175 24.29 7.97 4.29
N PRO A 176 25.13 8.76 3.61
CA PRO A 176 26.02 9.70 4.28
C PRO A 176 25.27 10.91 4.86
N GLU A 177 24.11 11.25 4.29
CA GLU A 177 23.26 12.38 4.67
C GLU A 177 21.78 12.01 4.48
N LEU A 178 21.25 11.26 5.44
CA LEU A 178 19.82 11.00 5.57
C LEU A 178 19.19 12.08 6.46
N ALA A 179 18.26 12.85 5.91
CA ALA A 179 17.46 13.82 6.67
C ALA A 179 16.00 13.35 6.82
N PHE A 180 15.41 13.55 8.00
CA PHE A 180 14.00 13.23 8.27
C PHE A 180 13.41 14.09 9.39
N THR A 181 12.08 14.15 9.49
CA THR A 181 11.40 14.85 10.60
C THR A 181 11.24 13.91 11.78
N LEU A 182 11.82 14.27 12.93
CA LEU A 182 11.88 13.38 14.09
C LEU A 182 10.51 13.18 14.73
N GLY A 183 10.03 11.93 14.75
CA GLY A 183 8.74 11.53 15.30
C GLY A 183 7.61 11.43 14.27
N ASP A 184 7.89 11.55 12.97
CA ASP A 184 6.95 11.35 11.87
C ASP A 184 7.04 9.94 11.24
N CYS A 185 8.05 9.13 11.61
CA CYS A 185 8.30 7.79 11.05
C CYS A 185 8.56 7.78 9.53
N ASP A 186 9.34 8.74 9.02
CA ASP A 186 9.63 8.88 7.58
C ASP A 186 10.42 7.69 6.99
N VAL A 187 11.14 6.93 7.82
CA VAL A 187 12.09 5.87 7.38
C VAL A 187 11.80 4.53 8.09
N ILE A 188 12.23 4.38 9.33
CA ILE A 188 12.02 3.20 10.19
C ILE A 188 11.84 3.62 11.64
N GLN A 189 10.97 2.94 12.38
CA GLN A 189 10.65 3.28 13.78
C GLN A 189 11.87 3.23 14.70
N ALA A 190 12.85 2.38 14.39
CA ALA A 190 14.10 2.30 15.14
C ALA A 190 14.84 3.65 15.21
N LEU A 191 14.80 4.48 14.16
CA LEU A 191 15.43 5.81 14.16
C LEU A 191 14.64 6.81 15.00
N ASP A 192 13.33 6.94 14.76
CA ASP A 192 12.44 7.81 15.54
C ASP A 192 12.41 7.50 17.05
N LEU A 193 12.76 6.27 17.47
CA LEU A 193 12.85 5.84 18.87
C LEU A 193 14.26 5.97 19.50
N SER A 194 15.33 5.99 18.71
CA SER A 194 16.72 6.05 19.20
C SER A 194 17.34 7.44 19.12
N VAL A 195 17.14 8.15 18.01
CA VAL A 195 17.69 9.50 17.79
C VAL A 195 17.25 10.54 18.85
N PRO A 196 16.05 10.50 19.48
CA PRO A 196 15.72 11.39 20.60
C PRO A 196 16.55 11.17 21.87
N LEU A 197 17.33 10.10 21.94
CA LEU A 197 18.19 9.75 23.07
C LEU A 197 19.66 10.14 22.83
N MET A 198 20.02 10.50 21.61
CA MET A 198 21.36 10.94 21.21
C MET A 198 21.51 12.45 21.34
N ASP A 199 22.70 12.92 21.71
CA ASP A 199 23.04 14.34 21.65
C ASP A 199 23.55 14.74 20.25
N VAL A 200 23.30 15.98 19.79
CA VAL A 200 23.78 16.45 18.47
C VAL A 200 25.30 16.41 18.40
N GLY A 201 25.84 15.63 17.46
CA GLY A 201 27.26 15.31 17.31
C GLY A 201 27.67 13.94 17.87
N GLU A 202 26.74 13.16 18.43
CA GLU A 202 26.97 11.79 18.91
C GLU A 202 26.96 10.75 17.78
N THR A 203 27.83 9.74 17.88
CA THR A 203 27.74 8.48 17.14
C THR A 203 27.33 7.35 18.08
N ALA A 204 26.29 6.59 17.72
CA ALA A 204 25.78 5.46 18.48
C ALA A 204 25.49 4.24 17.59
N MET A 205 25.68 3.04 18.15
CA MET A 205 25.27 1.78 17.56
C MET A 205 23.91 1.38 18.11
N VAL A 206 22.94 1.12 17.24
CA VAL A 206 21.58 0.69 17.60
C VAL A 206 21.34 -0.72 17.03
N THR A 207 21.05 -1.68 17.90
CA THR A 207 20.55 -3.01 17.48
C THR A 207 19.03 -3.02 17.58
N ALA A 208 18.35 -3.29 16.48
CA ALA A 208 16.90 -3.21 16.37
C ALA A 208 16.32 -4.48 15.73
N ASP A 209 15.33 -5.08 16.39
CA ASP A 209 14.53 -6.16 15.82
C ASP A 209 13.78 -5.69 14.56
N SER A 210 13.59 -6.63 13.64
CA SER A 210 12.88 -6.50 12.37
C SER A 210 11.60 -5.68 12.44
N LYS A 211 10.78 -5.83 13.50
CA LYS A 211 9.49 -5.12 13.66
C LYS A 211 9.62 -3.60 13.79
N TYR A 212 10.78 -3.09 14.21
CA TYR A 212 11.07 -1.64 14.25
C TYR A 212 11.76 -1.14 12.98
N CYS A 213 12.09 -2.05 12.06
CA CYS A 213 12.85 -1.81 10.84
C CYS A 213 11.97 -2.00 9.59
N TYR A 214 12.06 -3.16 8.94
CA TYR A 214 11.36 -3.47 7.68
C TYR A 214 10.38 -4.65 7.79
N GLY A 215 10.22 -5.22 8.99
CA GLY A 215 9.16 -6.17 9.33
C GLY A 215 9.19 -7.51 8.56
N PRO A 216 8.03 -8.19 8.44
CA PRO A 216 7.94 -9.50 7.82
C PRO A 216 8.29 -9.54 6.33
N GLN A 217 8.01 -8.47 5.57
CA GLN A 217 8.29 -8.42 4.13
C GLN A 217 9.72 -7.99 3.80
N GLY A 218 10.43 -7.37 4.74
CA GLY A 218 11.75 -6.79 4.49
C GLY A 218 11.68 -5.60 3.51
N SER A 219 12.70 -5.45 2.67
CA SER A 219 12.69 -4.48 1.58
C SER A 219 13.35 -5.03 0.32
N ARG A 220 12.94 -4.52 -0.84
CA ARG A 220 13.52 -4.86 -2.16
C ARG A 220 14.57 -3.84 -2.62
N SER A 221 14.53 -2.61 -2.10
CA SER A 221 15.47 -1.53 -2.40
C SER A 221 15.56 -0.60 -1.17
N PRO A 222 16.63 -0.70 -0.35
CA PRO A 222 17.70 -1.70 -0.38
C PRO A 222 17.16 -3.13 -0.19
N TYR A 223 17.90 -4.15 -0.63
CA TYR A 223 17.51 -5.53 -0.36
C TYR A 223 17.77 -5.88 1.12
N ILE A 224 16.69 -6.12 1.86
CA ILE A 224 16.69 -6.48 3.28
C ILE A 224 15.80 -7.70 3.45
N PRO A 225 16.31 -8.83 3.98
CA PRO A 225 15.51 -10.05 4.10
C PRO A 225 14.26 -9.89 5.00
N PRO A 226 13.20 -10.67 4.75
CA PRO A 226 12.12 -10.94 5.70
C PRO A 226 12.64 -11.18 7.12
N HIS A 227 12.02 -10.53 8.11
CA HIS A 227 12.36 -10.68 9.54
C HIS A 227 13.83 -10.39 9.93
N ALA A 228 14.60 -9.67 9.10
CA ALA A 228 15.97 -9.29 9.44
C ALA A 228 16.02 -8.25 10.57
N ALA A 229 16.69 -8.58 11.68
CA ALA A 229 17.16 -7.59 12.65
C ALA A 229 18.39 -6.85 12.09
N LEU A 230 18.54 -5.58 12.48
CA LEU A 230 19.55 -4.66 11.94
C LEU A 230 20.46 -4.09 13.04
N CYS A 231 21.72 -3.92 12.68
CA CYS A 231 22.71 -3.11 13.39
C CYS A 231 22.90 -1.80 12.60
N LEU A 232 22.48 -0.69 13.22
CA LEU A 232 22.49 0.66 12.66
C LEU A 232 23.59 1.47 13.35
N GLU A 233 24.61 1.90 12.62
CA GLU A 233 25.56 2.89 13.10
C GLU A 233 25.07 4.29 12.69
N VAL A 234 24.63 5.07 13.67
CA VAL A 234 23.98 6.37 13.48
C VAL A 234 24.91 7.45 14.02
N THR A 235 25.21 8.47 13.22
CA THR A 235 25.84 9.72 13.70
C THR A 235 24.90 10.89 13.47
N LEU A 236 24.46 11.54 14.55
CA LEU A 236 23.57 12.70 14.47
C LEU A 236 24.38 13.96 14.14
N LYS A 237 24.31 14.43 12.88
CA LYS A 237 25.07 15.59 12.38
C LYS A 237 24.47 16.91 12.85
N THR A 238 23.18 17.13 12.58
CA THR A 238 22.45 18.36 12.93
C THR A 238 21.02 18.03 13.37
N ALA A 239 20.44 18.93 14.16
CA ALA A 239 19.02 19.00 14.45
C ALA A 239 18.59 20.47 14.32
N GLU A 240 17.64 20.72 13.44
CA GLU A 240 17.15 22.06 13.09
C GLU A 240 15.63 22.11 13.30
N ASP A 241 15.09 23.27 13.67
CA ASP A 241 13.65 23.40 13.93
C ASP A 241 12.83 23.12 12.67
N GLY A 242 11.71 22.41 12.85
CA GLY A 242 10.86 21.98 11.74
C GLY A 242 10.24 23.15 10.98
N PRO A 243 9.98 22.99 9.66
CA PRO A 243 9.39 24.05 8.85
C PRO A 243 7.98 24.43 9.35
N ASP A 244 7.75 25.73 9.56
CA ASP A 244 6.41 26.25 9.86
C ASP A 244 5.53 26.12 8.61
N LEU A 245 4.58 25.18 8.66
CA LEU A 245 3.65 24.83 7.59
C LEU A 245 2.73 26.00 7.16
N GLU A 246 2.58 27.04 7.98
CA GLU A 246 1.81 28.25 7.62
C GLU A 246 2.67 29.28 6.86
N MET A 247 4.00 29.16 6.93
CA MET A 247 4.99 30.08 6.35
C MET A 247 5.73 29.50 5.11
N LEU A 248 5.62 28.20 4.84
CA LEU A 248 6.16 27.57 3.63
C LEU A 248 5.59 28.18 2.33
N SER A 249 6.46 28.50 1.39
CA SER A 249 6.11 28.85 0.01
C SER A 249 5.51 27.66 -0.76
N GLY A 250 4.92 27.91 -1.93
CA GLY A 250 4.28 26.86 -2.72
C GLY A 250 5.26 25.77 -3.17
N GLN A 251 6.41 26.16 -3.73
CA GLN A 251 7.47 25.20 -4.12
C GLN A 251 7.99 24.36 -2.95
N GLU A 252 8.23 24.95 -1.77
CA GLU A 252 8.68 24.20 -0.59
C GLU A 252 7.59 23.25 -0.07
N ARG A 253 6.32 23.66 -0.15
CA ARG A 253 5.15 22.84 0.21
C ARG A 253 4.96 21.66 -0.74
N VAL A 254 5.14 21.87 -2.05
CA VAL A 254 5.15 20.80 -3.07
C VAL A 254 6.30 19.83 -2.79
N ALA A 255 7.51 20.33 -2.47
CA ALA A 255 8.66 19.48 -2.15
C ALA A 255 8.44 18.65 -0.87
N LEU A 256 7.96 19.27 0.22
CA LEU A 256 7.67 18.58 1.49
C LEU A 256 6.56 17.53 1.32
N ALA A 257 5.47 17.88 0.64
CA ALA A 257 4.37 16.95 0.40
C ALA A 257 4.79 15.77 -0.52
N ASN A 258 5.63 16.00 -1.53
CA ASN A 258 6.21 14.91 -2.32
C ASN A 258 7.14 14.02 -1.50
N ARG A 259 8.00 14.58 -0.64
CA ARG A 259 8.87 13.81 0.27
C ARG A 259 8.03 12.88 1.16
N LYS A 260 7.02 13.41 1.84
CA LYS A 260 6.12 12.61 2.70
C LYS A 260 5.30 11.58 1.90
N ARG A 261 4.88 11.90 0.67
CA ARG A 261 4.27 10.94 -0.28
C ARG A 261 5.24 9.80 -0.65
N GLU A 262 6.53 10.07 -0.76
CA GLU A 262 7.54 9.07 -1.14
C GLU A 262 7.92 8.15 0.02
N CYS A 263 8.03 8.69 1.23
CA CYS A 263 8.05 7.88 2.46
C CYS A 263 6.82 6.95 2.52
N GLY A 264 5.61 7.49 2.29
CA GLY A 264 4.38 6.69 2.26
C GLY A 264 4.38 5.59 1.19
N ASN A 265 4.93 5.88 0.00
CA ASN A 265 5.08 4.88 -1.07
C ASN A 265 6.05 3.76 -0.67
N ALA A 266 7.17 4.08 -0.03
CA ALA A 266 8.13 3.07 0.46
C ALA A 266 7.51 2.17 1.54
N HIS A 267 6.77 2.76 2.49
CA HIS A 267 6.04 2.02 3.52
C HIS A 267 4.96 1.11 2.90
N TYR A 268 4.22 1.60 1.90
CA TYR A 268 3.22 0.79 1.18
C TYR A 268 3.85 -0.40 0.44
N GLN A 269 5.04 -0.22 -0.16
CA GLN A 269 5.76 -1.29 -0.86
C GLN A 269 6.26 -2.41 0.08
N ARG A 270 6.54 -2.12 1.36
CA ARG A 270 6.84 -3.14 2.38
C ARG A 270 5.59 -3.68 3.12
N ALA A 271 4.39 -3.41 2.59
CA ALA A 271 3.09 -3.73 3.20
C ALA A 271 2.83 -3.10 4.60
N ASP A 272 3.57 -2.05 4.95
CA ASP A 272 3.36 -1.27 6.17
C ASP A 272 2.30 -0.18 5.91
N PHE A 273 1.05 -0.63 5.79
CA PHE A 273 -0.07 0.23 5.47
C PHE A 273 -0.38 1.26 6.59
N VAL A 274 0.07 1.01 7.82
CA VAL A 274 -0.12 1.92 8.97
C VAL A 274 0.81 3.13 8.84
N LEU A 275 2.11 2.92 8.65
CA LEU A 275 3.02 4.05 8.45
C LEU A 275 2.80 4.70 7.07
N ALA A 276 2.43 3.95 6.03
CA ALA A 276 2.04 4.52 4.74
C ALA A 276 0.87 5.52 4.90
N ALA A 277 -0.19 5.12 5.61
CA ALA A 277 -1.32 6.01 5.89
C ALA A 277 -0.91 7.25 6.69
N ASN A 278 0.00 7.12 7.67
CA ASN A 278 0.53 8.25 8.42
C ASN A 278 1.29 9.25 7.52
N SER A 279 2.21 8.76 6.68
CA SER A 279 2.99 9.62 5.78
C SER A 279 2.13 10.32 4.72
N TYR A 280 1.08 9.67 4.20
CA TYR A 280 0.13 10.33 3.29
C TYR A 280 -0.75 11.37 4.00
N ASP A 281 -1.17 11.12 5.24
CA ASP A 281 -1.92 12.10 6.05
C ASP A 281 -1.05 13.32 6.42
N LEU A 282 0.24 13.12 6.73
CA LEU A 282 1.23 14.19 6.88
C LEU A 282 1.44 14.99 5.58
N ALA A 283 1.52 14.32 4.42
CA ALA A 283 1.59 14.98 3.12
C ALA A 283 0.34 15.85 2.85
N ILE A 284 -0.86 15.34 3.15
CA ILE A 284 -2.11 16.09 3.01
C ILE A 284 -2.15 17.29 3.97
N LYS A 285 -1.74 17.12 5.24
CA LYS A 285 -1.63 18.20 6.22
C LYS A 285 -0.68 19.32 5.77
N ALA A 286 0.48 18.98 5.22
CA ALA A 286 1.42 19.95 4.66
C ALA A 286 0.78 20.76 3.51
N ILE A 287 -0.02 20.12 2.65
CA ILE A 287 -0.77 20.83 1.61
C ILE A 287 -1.86 21.73 2.21
N THR A 288 -2.72 21.20 3.09
CA THR A 288 -3.94 21.88 3.58
C THR A 288 -3.71 22.86 4.73
N SER A 289 -2.48 23.01 5.24
CA SER A 289 -2.18 23.98 6.32
C SER A 289 -2.41 25.41 5.82
N ASN A 290 -3.16 26.20 6.60
CA ASN A 290 -3.62 27.53 6.19
C ASN A 290 -2.43 28.46 5.86
N THR A 291 -2.27 28.84 4.59
CA THR A 291 -1.14 29.67 4.18
C THR A 291 -1.28 31.10 4.74
N LYS A 292 -0.15 31.69 5.14
CA LYS A 292 0.00 33.15 5.32
C LYS A 292 0.75 33.79 4.16
N VAL A 293 1.19 32.97 3.20
CA VAL A 293 1.89 33.34 1.98
C VAL A 293 0.89 33.29 0.84
N ASP A 294 0.87 34.35 0.02
CA ASP A 294 0.09 34.40 -1.22
C ASP A 294 0.69 33.40 -2.23
N MET A 295 -0.16 32.53 -2.77
CA MET A 295 0.19 31.45 -3.70
C MET A 295 -0.08 31.87 -5.15
N THR A 296 0.67 31.32 -6.11
CA THR A 296 0.28 31.44 -7.53
C THR A 296 -0.76 30.38 -7.90
N CYS A 297 -1.66 30.68 -8.84
CA CYS A 297 -2.68 29.74 -9.32
C CYS A 297 -2.06 28.44 -9.91
N GLU A 298 -0.82 28.51 -10.40
CA GLU A 298 -0.09 27.36 -10.94
C GLU A 298 0.37 26.42 -9.81
N GLU A 299 0.89 26.95 -8.71
CA GLU A 299 1.24 26.18 -7.51
C GLU A 299 -0.01 25.64 -6.79
N GLU A 300 -1.13 26.38 -6.76
CA GLU A 300 -2.40 25.91 -6.20
C GLU A 300 -2.93 24.67 -6.95
N GLU A 301 -2.88 24.69 -8.29
CA GLU A 301 -3.28 23.53 -9.11
C GLU A 301 -2.32 22.36 -8.94
N GLU A 302 -0.99 22.58 -8.91
CA GLU A 302 -0.02 21.50 -8.65
C GLU A 302 -0.26 20.85 -7.28
N LEU A 303 -0.49 21.64 -6.23
CA LEU A 303 -0.84 21.16 -4.90
C LEU A 303 -2.19 20.43 -4.87
N LEU A 304 -3.18 20.86 -5.65
CA LEU A 304 -4.47 20.18 -5.78
C LEU A 304 -4.30 18.80 -6.43
N GLN A 305 -3.52 18.70 -7.51
CA GLN A 305 -3.18 17.44 -8.16
C GLN A 305 -2.37 16.52 -7.24
N LEU A 306 -1.44 17.07 -6.46
CA LEU A 306 -0.66 16.32 -5.47
C LEU A 306 -1.54 15.83 -4.30
N LYS A 307 -2.47 16.65 -3.81
CA LYS A 307 -3.45 16.31 -2.79
C LYS A 307 -4.34 15.16 -3.24
N VAL A 308 -4.82 15.17 -4.49
CA VAL A 308 -5.59 14.06 -5.07
C VAL A 308 -4.77 12.78 -5.12
N LYS A 309 -3.49 12.83 -5.56
CA LYS A 309 -2.58 11.67 -5.54
C LYS A 309 -2.41 11.11 -4.12
N CYS A 310 -2.18 11.97 -3.13
CA CYS A 310 -2.00 11.55 -1.74
C CYS A 310 -3.29 10.97 -1.12
N LEU A 311 -4.45 11.58 -1.36
CA LEU A 311 -5.75 11.04 -0.91
C LEU A 311 -6.07 9.67 -1.51
N ASN A 312 -5.70 9.46 -2.78
CA ASN A 312 -5.93 8.19 -3.46
C ASN A 312 -5.05 7.06 -2.90
N ASN A 313 -3.79 7.35 -2.58
CA ASN A 313 -2.88 6.39 -1.94
C ASN A 313 -3.23 6.16 -0.46
N LEU A 314 -3.70 7.19 0.25
CA LEU A 314 -4.26 7.06 1.60
C LEU A 314 -5.49 6.13 1.60
N ALA A 315 -6.40 6.27 0.61
CA ALA A 315 -7.54 5.38 0.47
C ALA A 315 -7.13 3.92 0.18
N ALA A 316 -6.05 3.69 -0.58
CA ALA A 316 -5.51 2.34 -0.79
C ALA A 316 -4.92 1.74 0.51
N SER A 317 -4.19 2.53 1.29
CA SER A 317 -3.65 2.11 2.59
C SER A 317 -4.77 1.78 3.58
N GLN A 318 -5.81 2.63 3.64
CA GLN A 318 -6.99 2.40 4.48
C GLN A 318 -7.82 1.18 4.03
N LEU A 319 -7.87 0.90 2.72
CA LEU A 319 -8.52 -0.30 2.17
C LEU A 319 -7.79 -1.58 2.59
N LYS A 320 -6.44 -1.59 2.58
CA LYS A 320 -5.61 -2.70 3.08
C LYS A 320 -5.61 -2.86 4.61
N LEU A 321 -6.20 -1.91 5.34
CA LEU A 321 -6.41 -1.94 6.81
C LEU A 321 -7.88 -2.18 7.20
N ASP A 322 -8.74 -2.51 6.23
CA ASP A 322 -10.21 -2.64 6.40
C ASP A 322 -10.89 -1.41 7.06
N HIS A 323 -10.25 -0.24 7.00
CA HIS A 323 -10.74 1.03 7.50
C HIS A 323 -11.76 1.66 6.54
N TYR A 324 -12.76 0.87 6.11
CA TYR A 324 -13.75 1.19 5.06
C TYR A 324 -14.38 2.59 5.20
N ARG A 325 -14.81 2.96 6.41
CA ARG A 325 -15.40 4.29 6.69
C ARG A 325 -14.45 5.45 6.47
N ALA A 326 -13.14 5.25 6.59
CA ALA A 326 -12.12 6.25 6.24
C ALA A 326 -11.89 6.26 4.72
N ALA A 327 -11.71 5.07 4.12
CA ALA A 327 -11.48 4.91 2.69
C ALA A 327 -12.60 5.55 1.85
N LEU A 328 -13.88 5.39 2.24
CA LEU A 328 -15.01 6.05 1.58
C LEU A 328 -14.92 7.58 1.62
N ARG A 329 -14.38 8.19 2.70
CA ARG A 329 -14.20 9.65 2.78
C ARG A 329 -13.06 10.09 1.86
N SER A 330 -11.90 9.44 1.93
CA SER A 330 -10.76 9.79 1.08
C SER A 330 -11.06 9.57 -0.42
N CYS A 331 -11.76 8.49 -0.78
CA CYS A 331 -12.26 8.31 -2.15
C CYS A 331 -13.27 9.39 -2.56
N SER A 332 -14.21 9.78 -1.69
CA SER A 332 -15.21 10.81 -2.03
C SER A 332 -14.56 12.18 -2.18
N GLN A 333 -13.58 12.53 -1.35
CA GLN A 333 -12.77 13.75 -1.49
C GLN A 333 -11.94 13.77 -2.78
N VAL A 334 -11.50 12.62 -3.30
CA VAL A 334 -10.90 12.56 -4.65
C VAL A 334 -11.96 12.83 -5.72
N LEU A 335 -13.14 12.24 -5.61
CA LEU A 335 -14.23 12.38 -6.59
C LEU A 335 -14.89 13.77 -6.59
N GLU A 336 -14.79 14.51 -5.48
CA GLU A 336 -15.16 15.93 -5.38
C GLU A 336 -14.26 16.84 -6.24
N HIS A 337 -12.98 16.48 -6.41
CA HIS A 337 -12.02 17.22 -7.26
C HIS A 337 -11.90 16.63 -8.68
N GLN A 338 -12.05 15.31 -8.82
CA GLN A 338 -11.89 14.56 -10.07
C GLN A 338 -12.98 13.45 -10.17
N PRO A 339 -14.19 13.77 -10.65
CA PRO A 339 -15.32 12.82 -10.66
C PRO A 339 -15.05 11.57 -11.52
N ASP A 340 -14.26 11.72 -12.59
CA ASP A 340 -13.89 10.64 -13.51
C ASP A 340 -12.58 9.91 -13.10
N ASN A 341 -12.13 10.04 -11.85
CA ASN A 341 -10.93 9.35 -11.37
C ASN A 341 -11.18 7.84 -11.23
N ILE A 342 -10.80 7.06 -12.25
CA ILE A 342 -10.98 5.60 -12.35
C ILE A 342 -10.51 4.87 -11.09
N LYS A 343 -9.31 5.22 -10.57
CA LYS A 343 -8.73 4.57 -9.38
C LYS A 343 -9.58 4.84 -8.12
N ALA A 344 -10.10 6.05 -7.94
CA ALA A 344 -10.99 6.38 -6.81
C ALA A 344 -12.40 5.78 -6.96
N LEU A 345 -12.97 5.74 -8.17
CA LEU A 345 -14.24 5.06 -8.45
C LEU A 345 -14.13 3.56 -8.15
N PHE A 346 -13.08 2.89 -8.66
CA PHE A 346 -12.82 1.48 -8.40
C PHE A 346 -12.62 1.20 -6.91
N ARG A 347 -11.79 1.99 -6.21
CA ARG A 347 -11.54 1.83 -4.77
C ARG A 347 -12.83 2.05 -3.94
N LYS A 348 -13.63 3.08 -4.24
CA LYS A 348 -14.95 3.27 -3.60
C LYS A 348 -15.90 2.10 -3.85
N GLY A 349 -15.93 1.57 -5.06
CA GLY A 349 -16.71 0.38 -5.42
C GLY A 349 -16.26 -0.91 -4.71
N LYS A 350 -14.94 -1.14 -4.57
CA LYS A 350 -14.38 -2.28 -3.82
C LYS A 350 -14.74 -2.20 -2.32
N VAL A 351 -14.63 -1.01 -1.72
CA VAL A 351 -15.02 -0.77 -0.31
C VAL A 351 -16.52 -1.06 -0.09
N LEU A 352 -17.42 -0.48 -0.91
CA LEU A 352 -18.87 -0.70 -0.76
C LEU A 352 -19.24 -2.18 -0.97
N ALA A 353 -18.59 -2.89 -1.88
CA ALA A 353 -18.80 -4.32 -2.08
C ALA A 353 -18.29 -5.18 -0.91
N GLN A 354 -17.22 -4.78 -0.21
CA GLN A 354 -16.76 -5.43 1.04
C GLN A 354 -17.70 -5.14 2.22
N GLN A 355 -18.34 -3.97 2.25
CA GLN A 355 -19.38 -3.64 3.24
C GLN A 355 -20.74 -4.30 2.97
N GLY A 356 -20.92 -4.98 1.83
CA GLY A 356 -22.19 -5.58 1.42
C GLY A 356 -23.19 -4.61 0.76
N GLU A 357 -22.83 -3.34 0.57
CA GLU A 357 -23.67 -2.30 -0.03
C GLU A 357 -23.63 -2.36 -1.56
N TYR A 358 -23.92 -3.54 -2.11
CA TYR A 358 -23.81 -3.82 -3.55
C TYR A 358 -24.68 -2.93 -4.43
N SER A 359 -25.82 -2.45 -3.91
CA SER A 359 -26.72 -1.50 -4.57
C SER A 359 -26.03 -0.17 -4.92
N GLU A 360 -25.08 0.29 -4.11
CA GLU A 360 -24.25 1.47 -4.41
C GLU A 360 -22.94 1.11 -5.12
N ALA A 361 -22.35 -0.06 -4.81
CA ALA A 361 -21.12 -0.52 -5.45
C ALA A 361 -21.30 -0.75 -6.97
N ILE A 362 -22.40 -1.37 -7.40
CA ILE A 362 -22.66 -1.74 -8.80
C ILE A 362 -22.67 -0.51 -9.75
N PRO A 363 -23.42 0.58 -9.50
CA PRO A 363 -23.39 1.75 -10.40
C PRO A 363 -22.02 2.45 -10.42
N ILE A 364 -21.28 2.47 -9.31
CA ILE A 364 -19.94 3.08 -9.22
C ILE A 364 -18.89 2.26 -9.99
N LEU A 365 -18.89 0.93 -9.85
CA LEU A 365 -18.03 0.04 -10.63
C LEU A 365 -18.38 0.07 -12.13
N ARG A 366 -19.66 0.24 -12.48
CA ARG A 366 -20.09 0.50 -13.87
C ARG A 366 -19.62 1.85 -14.40
N ALA A 367 -19.48 2.88 -13.56
CA ALA A 367 -18.89 4.16 -13.97
C ALA A 367 -17.40 4.00 -14.30
N ALA A 368 -16.62 3.34 -13.43
CA ALA A 368 -15.21 3.01 -13.70
C ALA A 368 -15.03 2.24 -15.02
N LEU A 369 -15.87 1.22 -15.28
CA LEU A 369 -15.83 0.42 -16.50
C LEU A 369 -16.28 1.14 -17.78
N LYS A 370 -17.02 2.26 -17.69
CA LYS A 370 -17.31 3.11 -18.86
C LYS A 370 -16.08 3.90 -19.29
N LEU A 371 -15.27 4.33 -18.32
CA LEU A 371 -14.04 5.08 -18.54
C LEU A 371 -12.90 4.15 -18.99
N GLU A 372 -12.80 2.95 -18.42
CA GLU A 372 -11.80 1.95 -18.81
C GLU A 372 -12.41 0.55 -19.09
N PRO A 373 -13.00 0.33 -20.29
CA PRO A 373 -13.65 -0.94 -20.63
C PRO A 373 -12.70 -2.16 -20.64
N SER A 374 -11.40 -1.93 -20.82
CA SER A 374 -10.33 -2.94 -20.77
C SER A 374 -10.08 -3.52 -19.38
N ASN A 375 -10.52 -2.83 -18.31
CA ASN A 375 -10.12 -3.15 -16.95
C ASN A 375 -10.70 -4.50 -16.46
N LYS A 376 -9.89 -5.56 -16.55
CA LYS A 376 -10.27 -6.91 -16.10
C LYS A 376 -10.65 -6.93 -14.61
N VAL A 377 -9.90 -6.22 -13.76
CA VAL A 377 -10.10 -6.23 -12.30
C VAL A 377 -11.44 -5.60 -11.93
N SER A 378 -11.76 -4.43 -12.50
CA SER A 378 -13.05 -3.76 -12.32
C SER A 378 -14.21 -4.62 -12.81
N ARG A 379 -14.03 -5.37 -13.90
CA ARG A 379 -15.03 -6.31 -14.43
C ARG A 379 -15.25 -7.50 -13.49
N THR A 380 -14.19 -8.13 -13.01
CA THR A 380 -14.26 -9.25 -12.05
C THR A 380 -14.89 -8.81 -10.72
N ARG A 381 -14.52 -7.63 -10.21
CA ARG A 381 -15.11 -7.10 -8.96
C ARG A 381 -16.56 -6.64 -9.13
N LEU A 382 -16.97 -6.13 -10.30
CA LEU A 382 -18.39 -5.93 -10.62
C LEU A 382 -19.14 -7.27 -10.69
N GLY A 383 -18.53 -8.33 -11.22
CA GLY A 383 -19.08 -9.69 -11.22
C GLY A 383 -19.33 -10.23 -9.80
N ARG A 384 -18.31 -10.18 -8.93
CA ARG A 384 -18.45 -10.56 -7.50
C ARG A 384 -19.53 -9.73 -6.78
N ALA A 385 -19.62 -8.42 -7.04
CA ALA A 385 -20.67 -7.57 -6.46
C ALA A 385 -22.08 -7.92 -6.99
N GLY A 386 -22.21 -8.25 -8.28
CA GLY A 386 -23.48 -8.70 -8.87
C GLY A 386 -23.95 -10.05 -8.32
N LEU A 387 -23.03 -10.99 -8.12
CA LEU A 387 -23.31 -12.29 -7.48
C LEU A 387 -23.68 -12.12 -6.00
N GLY A 388 -22.98 -11.27 -5.24
CA GLY A 388 -23.33 -10.95 -3.85
C GLY A 388 -24.72 -10.31 -3.72
N TRP A 389 -25.06 -9.37 -4.61
CA TRP A 389 -26.40 -8.79 -4.68
C TRP A 389 -27.47 -9.83 -5.03
N ALA A 390 -27.20 -10.73 -5.98
CA ALA A 390 -28.11 -11.82 -6.33
C ALA A 390 -28.30 -12.81 -5.17
N GLY A 391 -27.26 -13.14 -4.42
CA GLY A 391 -27.34 -14.03 -3.25
C GLY A 391 -28.12 -13.44 -2.07
N LEU A 392 -28.16 -12.12 -1.92
CA LEU A 392 -29.01 -11.42 -0.94
C LEU A 392 -30.44 -11.19 -1.42
N ALA A 393 -30.68 -11.26 -2.74
CA ALA A 393 -32.01 -11.11 -3.32
C ALA A 393 -32.76 -12.45 -3.30
N SER A 394 -34.09 -12.39 -3.12
CA SER A 394 -34.96 -13.56 -3.31
C SER A 394 -34.79 -14.10 -4.74
N PRO A 395 -34.77 -15.43 -4.98
CA PRO A 395 -34.42 -16.03 -6.29
C PRO A 395 -35.18 -15.49 -7.50
N CYS A 396 -36.38 -14.93 -7.31
CA CYS A 396 -37.14 -14.25 -8.36
C CYS A 396 -36.43 -13.01 -8.95
N SER A 397 -35.55 -12.34 -8.19
CA SER A 397 -34.76 -11.18 -8.66
C SER A 397 -33.47 -11.58 -9.38
N CYS A 398 -32.94 -12.78 -9.12
CA CYS A 398 -31.69 -13.26 -9.72
C CYS A 398 -31.81 -13.40 -11.25
N LEU A 399 -32.96 -13.92 -11.72
CA LEU A 399 -33.26 -14.05 -13.15
C LEU A 399 -33.17 -12.72 -13.91
N LEU A 400 -33.54 -11.61 -13.26
CA LEU A 400 -33.55 -10.28 -13.88
C LEU A 400 -32.13 -9.70 -14.03
N LEU A 401 -31.19 -10.11 -13.19
CA LEU A 401 -29.81 -9.58 -13.19
C LEU A 401 -28.94 -10.17 -14.30
N VAL A 402 -29.15 -11.44 -14.66
CA VAL A 402 -28.43 -12.10 -15.77
C VAL A 402 -28.64 -11.33 -17.09
N ILE A 403 -29.87 -10.89 -17.34
CA ILE A 403 -30.28 -10.12 -18.53
C ILE A 403 -29.59 -8.73 -18.59
N ILE A 404 -29.15 -8.18 -17.46
CA ILE A 404 -28.50 -6.86 -17.37
C ILE A 404 -26.96 -6.96 -17.44
N ALA A 405 -26.39 -8.15 -17.21
CA ALA A 405 -24.95 -8.39 -17.20
C ALA A 405 -24.35 -8.81 -18.56
N VAL A 406 -25.18 -9.37 -19.44
CA VAL A 406 -24.76 -9.88 -20.77
C VAL A 406 -25.14 -8.87 -21.85
N PRO A 407 -24.22 -8.45 -22.75
CA PRO A 407 -24.60 -7.65 -23.92
C PRO A 407 -25.52 -8.44 -24.85
N SER A 408 -26.50 -7.78 -25.46
CA SER A 408 -27.61 -8.44 -26.17
C SER A 408 -27.23 -9.29 -27.39
N SER A 409 -25.95 -9.35 -27.76
CA SER A 409 -25.38 -10.27 -28.74
C SER A 409 -25.33 -11.73 -28.27
N ASP A 410 -25.20 -11.97 -26.97
CA ASP A 410 -24.75 -13.26 -26.42
C ASP A 410 -25.80 -13.94 -25.51
N LEU A 411 -27.05 -13.48 -25.56
CA LEU A 411 -28.18 -14.08 -24.81
C LEU A 411 -28.82 -15.24 -25.59
N PRO A 412 -28.83 -16.49 -25.07
CA PRO A 412 -29.54 -17.60 -25.71
C PRO A 412 -31.07 -17.42 -25.60
N THR A 413 -31.76 -17.39 -26.73
CA THR A 413 -33.20 -17.16 -26.81
C THR A 413 -34.01 -18.45 -26.79
N GLY A 414 -34.61 -18.79 -25.65
CA GLY A 414 -35.55 -19.91 -25.52
C GLY A 414 -35.74 -20.40 -24.09
N GLU A 415 -36.75 -21.25 -23.86
CA GLU A 415 -37.07 -21.81 -22.53
C GLU A 415 -35.95 -22.69 -21.94
N THR A 416 -34.99 -23.13 -22.77
CA THR A 416 -33.79 -23.87 -22.38
C THR A 416 -32.63 -23.00 -21.87
N ALA A 417 -32.78 -21.67 -21.83
CA ALA A 417 -31.74 -20.76 -21.34
C ALA A 417 -31.36 -21.02 -19.86
N ALA A 418 -32.34 -21.34 -19.00
CA ALA A 418 -32.12 -21.54 -17.57
C ALA A 418 -31.13 -22.69 -17.23
N PRO A 419 -31.30 -23.93 -17.74
CA PRO A 419 -30.31 -25.00 -17.49
C PRO A 419 -28.94 -24.72 -18.13
N ALA A 420 -28.87 -24.06 -19.28
CA ALA A 420 -27.59 -23.70 -19.91
C ALA A 420 -26.81 -22.66 -19.09
N LEU A 421 -27.50 -21.68 -18.50
CA LEU A 421 -26.91 -20.71 -17.58
C LEU A 421 -26.44 -21.35 -16.26
N LEU A 422 -27.12 -22.38 -15.77
CA LEU A 422 -26.70 -23.14 -14.58
C LEU A 422 -25.41 -23.95 -14.82
N GLU A 423 -25.28 -24.59 -15.98
CA GLU A 423 -24.04 -25.29 -16.36
C GLU A 423 -22.86 -24.31 -16.56
N LEU A 424 -23.10 -23.12 -17.14
CA LEU A 424 -22.11 -22.04 -17.23
C LEU A 424 -21.68 -21.45 -15.88
N MET A 425 -22.45 -21.65 -14.81
CA MET A 425 -22.09 -21.27 -13.43
C MET A 425 -21.38 -22.41 -12.66
N GLY A 426 -21.12 -23.55 -13.29
CA GLY A 426 -20.46 -24.71 -12.65
C GLY A 426 -21.32 -25.42 -11.60
N ILE A 427 -22.60 -25.08 -11.48
CA ILE A 427 -23.53 -25.69 -10.52
C ILE A 427 -24.02 -27.01 -11.11
N GLY A 428 -23.18 -28.05 -10.99
CA GLY A 428 -23.50 -29.40 -11.44
C GLY A 428 -24.79 -29.93 -10.80
N ARG A 429 -25.62 -30.60 -11.60
CA ARG A 429 -26.91 -31.13 -11.12
C ARG A 429 -26.68 -32.23 -10.08
N THR A 430 -27.05 -31.97 -8.83
CA THR A 430 -27.28 -33.03 -7.85
C THR A 430 -28.48 -33.86 -8.31
N THR A 431 -28.22 -35.05 -8.85
CA THR A 431 -29.26 -35.99 -9.29
C THR A 431 -29.92 -36.66 -8.09
N GLU A 432 -31.16 -36.29 -7.77
CA GLU A 432 -32.06 -37.10 -6.95
C GLU A 432 -33.24 -37.61 -7.79
N SER A 433 -33.61 -38.87 -7.55
CA SER A 433 -34.61 -39.71 -8.23
C SER A 433 -34.51 -39.81 -9.76
#